data_AF-A0A955IW41-F1
#
_entry.id   AF-A0A955IW41-F1
#
_cell.length_a   1.000
_cell.length_b   1.000
_cell.length_c   1.000
_cell.angle_alpha   90.00
_cell.angle_beta   90.00
_cell.angle_gamma   90.00
#
_symmetry.space_group_name_H-M   'P 1'
#
loop_
_entity.id
_entity.type
_entity.pdbx_description
1 polymer ?
#
loop_
_entity_poly.entity_id
_entity_poly.type
_entity_poly.pdbx_seq_one_letter_code
_entity_poly.pdbx_strand_id
1 'polypeptide(L)'
;MAAPITHIVLTKKIYNQHFSDKSFNDFIIGTSLPDIRYLGTIDRNKTHFPNAALNETKQEKSFTAGLKLHSIVDRVRENFLLSYDLYSKCPESKFI
;
A
#
# COMPACT_ATOMS: atom_id res chain seq x y z
N MET A 1 -6.95 -6.08 1.12
CA MET A 1 -6.28 -4.89 1.69
C MET A 1 -5.43 -5.34 2.85
N ALA A 2 -4.13 -5.01 2.85
CA ALA A 2 -3.33 -5.19 4.05
C ALA A 2 -3.88 -4.31 5.17
N ALA A 3 -3.75 -4.73 6.43
CA ALA A 3 -4.08 -3.81 7.52
C ALA A 3 -3.12 -2.62 7.47
N PRO A 4 -3.51 -1.40 7.91
CA PRO A 4 -2.67 -0.21 7.83
C PRO A 4 -1.26 -0.40 8.42
N ILE A 5 -1.17 -1.23 9.47
CA ILE A 5 0.10 -1.60 10.10
C ILE A 5 1.05 -2.35 9.17
N THR A 6 0.53 -3.23 8.31
CA THR A 6 1.33 -4.02 7.36
C THR A 6 2.01 -3.10 6.35
N HIS A 7 1.30 -2.10 5.82
CA HIS A 7 1.88 -1.11 4.90
C HIS A 7 3.04 -0.36 5.55
N ILE A 8 2.87 0.15 6.76
CA ILE A 8 3.90 0.89 7.49
C ILE A 8 5.12 0.01 7.78
N VAL A 9 4.91 -1.23 8.26
CA VAL A 9 6.00 -2.14 8.62
C VAL A 9 6.81 -2.54 7.39
N LEU A 10 6.15 -2.87 6.27
CA LEU A 10 6.84 -3.22 5.04
C LEU A 10 7.61 -2.03 4.47
N THR A 11 7.02 -0.83 4.50
CA THR A 11 7.73 0.40 4.13
C THR A 11 9.00 0.56 4.95
N LYS A 12 8.94 0.47 6.29
CA LYS A 12 10.12 0.59 7.16
C LYS A 12 11.24 -0.40 6.83
N LYS A 13 10.90 -1.64 6.45
CA LYS A 13 11.89 -2.67 6.11
C LYS A 13 12.68 -2.36 4.83
N ILE A 14 12.02 -1.75 3.84
CA ILE A 14 12.62 -1.53 2.52
C ILE A 14 13.05 -0.08 2.28
N TYR A 15 12.66 0.84 3.17
CA TYR A 15 12.82 2.29 2.99
C TYR A 15 14.27 2.68 2.70
N ASN A 16 15.20 2.27 3.55
CA ASN A 16 16.61 2.63 3.42
C ASN A 16 17.26 2.07 2.15
N GLN A 17 16.72 0.98 1.59
CA GLN A 17 17.27 0.32 0.40
C GLN A 17 16.75 0.95 -0.91
N HIS A 18 15.58 1.59 -0.90
CA HIS A 18 14.91 2.01 -2.12
C HIS A 18 14.49 3.49 -2.15
N PHE A 19 14.37 4.13 -1.00
CA PHE A 19 13.74 5.45 -0.84
C PHE A 19 14.48 6.33 0.19
N SER A 20 15.76 6.06 0.46
CA SER A 20 16.57 6.81 1.43
C SER A 20 16.75 8.30 1.06
N ASP A 21 16.53 8.65 -0.21
CA ASP A 21 16.51 10.02 -0.74
C ASP A 21 15.25 10.81 -0.36
N LYS A 22 14.23 10.16 0.20
CA LYS A 22 12.90 10.76 0.42
C LYS A 22 12.73 11.24 1.88
N SER A 23 11.75 12.12 2.09
CA SER A 23 11.27 12.49 3.42
C SER A 23 10.49 11.33 4.01
N PHE A 24 11.01 10.73 5.08
CA PHE A 24 10.40 9.56 5.70
C PHE A 24 8.98 9.83 6.19
N ASN A 25 8.76 11.01 6.80
CA ASN A 25 7.46 11.38 7.34
C ASN A 25 6.41 11.52 6.23
N ASP A 26 6.72 12.27 5.17
CA ASP A 26 5.79 12.46 4.04
C ASP A 26 5.49 11.14 3.34
N PHE A 27 6.51 10.27 3.23
CA PHE A 27 6.37 8.96 2.64
C PHE A 27 5.41 8.07 3.44
N ILE A 28 5.57 8.02 4.77
CA ILE A 28 4.69 7.24 5.65
C ILE A 28 3.25 7.76 5.63
N ILE A 29 3.07 9.08 5.59
CA ILE A 29 1.74 9.69 5.45
C ILE A 29 1.11 9.25 4.12
N GLY A 30 1.86 9.37 3.02
CA GLY A 30 1.41 8.92 1.70
C GLY A 30 1.07 7.43 1.64
N THR A 31 1.87 6.57 2.28
CA THR A 31 1.60 5.13 2.38
C THR A 31 0.33 4.82 3.17
N SER A 32 -0.01 5.61 4.17
CA SER A 32 -1.12 5.35 5.08
C SER A 32 -2.44 5.97 4.60
N LEU A 33 -2.38 7.04 3.79
CA LEU A 33 -3.57 7.77 3.34
C LEU A 33 -4.65 6.88 2.69
N PRO A 34 -4.34 5.94 1.79
CA PRO A 34 -5.38 5.15 1.12
C PRO A 34 -6.13 4.20 2.08
N ASP A 35 -5.50 3.86 3.21
CA ASP A 35 -6.11 3.07 4.28
C ASP A 35 -7.05 3.88 5.16
N ILE A 36 -6.95 5.21 5.17
CA ILE A 36 -7.90 6.12 5.82
C ILE A 36 -9.14 6.16 4.93
N ARG A 37 -9.86 5.04 4.90
CA ARG A 37 -11.16 4.91 4.25
C ARG A 37 -12.12 5.93 4.86
N TYR A 38 -13.09 6.40 4.08
CA TYR A 38 -14.26 7.17 4.55
C TYR A 38 -14.10 8.68 4.78
N LEU A 39 -13.18 9.38 4.09
CA LEU A 39 -13.34 10.84 3.97
C LEU A 39 -14.53 11.26 3.07
N GLY A 40 -15.31 10.30 2.53
CA GLY A 40 -16.56 10.50 1.78
C GLY A 40 -16.45 11.26 0.45
N THR A 41 -15.32 11.94 0.24
CA THR A 41 -15.10 12.95 -0.80
C THR A 41 -13.93 12.59 -1.72
N ILE A 42 -13.11 11.62 -1.32
CA ILE A 42 -11.94 11.19 -2.08
C ILE A 42 -12.26 9.84 -2.73
N ASP A 43 -12.33 9.84 -4.06
CA ASP A 43 -12.48 8.63 -4.85
C ASP A 43 -11.23 7.73 -4.69
N ARG A 44 -11.46 6.43 -4.58
CA ARG A 44 -10.43 5.42 -4.41
C ARG A 44 -9.42 5.43 -5.56
N ASN A 45 -9.86 5.71 -6.79
CA ASN A 45 -8.96 5.81 -7.95
C ASN A 45 -7.93 6.94 -7.84
N LYS A 46 -8.14 7.93 -6.96
CA LYS A 46 -7.19 9.02 -6.70
C LYS A 46 -6.08 8.62 -5.73
N THR A 47 -6.28 7.54 -4.98
CA THR A 47 -5.37 7.07 -3.92
C THR A 47 -4.80 5.68 -4.18
N HIS A 48 -5.41 4.90 -5.09
CA HIS A 48 -4.96 3.58 -5.47
C HIS A 48 -4.59 3.52 -6.95
N PHE A 49 -3.34 3.15 -7.22
CA PHE A 49 -2.71 3.11 -8.54
C PHE A 49 -2.46 1.65 -8.93
N PRO A 50 -3.38 0.97 -9.64
CA PRO A 50 -3.34 -0.48 -9.85
C PRO A 50 -2.08 -0.96 -10.60
N ASN A 51 -1.52 -0.10 -11.45
CA ASN A 51 -0.35 -0.39 -12.29
C ASN A 51 0.94 0.25 -11.76
N ALA A 52 0.99 0.65 -10.49
CA ALA A 52 2.20 1.24 -9.93
C ALA A 52 3.39 0.27 -10.03
N ALA A 53 4.48 0.75 -10.63
CA ALA A 53 5.75 0.06 -10.70
C ALA A 53 6.76 0.63 -9.69
N LEU A 54 7.62 -0.24 -9.15
CA LEU A 54 8.62 0.17 -8.16
C LEU A 54 9.58 1.23 -8.72
N ASN A 55 10.00 1.10 -9.98
CA ASN A 55 10.93 2.05 -10.61
C ASN A 55 10.30 3.43 -10.79
N GLU A 56 9.03 3.50 -11.19
CA GLU A 56 8.29 4.77 -11.30
C GLU A 56 8.13 5.43 -9.92
N THR A 57 7.90 4.63 -8.89
CA THR A 57 7.74 5.11 -7.51
C THR A 57 8.99 5.85 -7.01
N LYS A 58 10.19 5.45 -7.46
CA LYS A 58 11.44 6.11 -7.08
C LYS A 58 11.59 7.52 -7.66
N GLN A 59 10.95 7.81 -8.79
CA GLN A 59 11.02 9.13 -9.45
C GLN A 59 10.04 10.15 -8.84
N GLU A 60 9.13 9.70 -7.99
CA GLU A 60 8.12 10.53 -7.36
C GLU A 60 8.64 11.29 -6.13
N LYS A 61 7.92 12.37 -5.79
CA LYS A 61 8.05 13.06 -4.51
C LYS A 61 7.64 12.13 -3.37
N SER A 62 8.21 12.35 -2.18
CA SER A 62 8.06 11.49 -0.98
C SER A 62 6.64 10.99 -0.74
N PHE A 63 5.65 11.89 -0.71
CA PHE A 63 4.25 11.54 -0.48
C PHE A 63 3.65 10.67 -1.60
N THR A 64 3.80 11.08 -2.86
CA THR A 64 3.29 10.32 -4.01
C THR A 64 3.99 8.97 -4.15
N ALA A 65 5.28 8.90 -3.82
CA ALA A 65 6.02 7.65 -3.74
C ALA A 65 5.42 6.72 -2.67
N GLY A 66 5.06 7.26 -1.49
CA GLY A 66 4.35 6.55 -0.44
C GLY A 66 3.00 5.98 -0.91
N LEU A 67 2.19 6.80 -1.62
CA LEU A 67 0.91 6.39 -2.19
C LEU A 67 1.04 5.27 -3.22
N LYS A 68 2.02 5.37 -4.13
CA LYS A 68 2.28 4.32 -5.12
C LYS A 68 2.78 3.04 -4.44
N LEU A 69 3.66 3.15 -3.44
CA LEU A 69 4.12 1.98 -2.68
C LEU A 69 2.97 1.26 -1.98
N HIS A 70 2.00 1.99 -1.41
CA HIS A 70 0.80 1.38 -0.84
C HIS A 70 0.12 0.45 -1.86
N SER A 71 -0.11 0.94 -3.07
CA SER A 71 -0.75 0.15 -4.14
C SER A 71 0.07 -1.08 -4.55
N ILE A 72 1.41 -0.96 -4.53
CA ILE A 72 2.33 -2.09 -4.79
C ILE A 72 2.19 -3.14 -3.69
N VAL A 73 2.22 -2.74 -2.43
CA VAL A 73 2.12 -3.66 -1.28
C VAL A 73 0.79 -4.40 -1.29
N ASP A 74 -0.31 -3.69 -1.56
CA ASP A 74 -1.64 -4.27 -1.66
C ASP A 74 -1.68 -5.36 -2.75
N ARG A 75 -1.11 -5.08 -3.92
CA ARG A 75 -1.00 -6.04 -5.03
C ARG A 75 -0.10 -7.24 -4.69
N VAL A 76 1.06 -7.01 -4.09
CA VAL A 76 1.98 -8.09 -3.67
C VAL A 76 1.31 -9.00 -2.65
N ARG A 77 0.64 -8.42 -1.64
CA ARG A 77 -0.14 -9.17 -0.66
C ARG A 77 -1.24 -9.98 -1.34
N GLU A 78 -2.01 -9.38 -2.24
CA GLU A 78 -3.11 -10.07 -2.92
C GLU A 78 -2.61 -11.27 -3.71
N ASN A 79 -1.55 -11.09 -4.50
CA ASN A 79 -0.93 -12.17 -5.26
C ASN A 79 -0.42 -13.29 -4.35
N PHE A 80 0.19 -12.94 -3.20
CA PHE A 80 0.62 -13.92 -2.21
C PHE A 80 -0.56 -14.70 -1.62
N LEU A 81 -1.65 -14.03 -1.22
CA LEU A 81 -2.82 -14.72 -0.67
C LEU A 81 -3.45 -15.69 -1.68
N LEU A 82 -3.55 -15.26 -2.93
CA LEU A 82 -4.07 -16.08 -4.03
C LEU A 82 -3.16 -17.27 -4.34
N SER A 83 -1.83 -17.08 -4.36
CA SER A 83 -0.89 -18.16 -4.69
C SER A 83 -0.88 -19.30 -3.67
N TYR A 84 -1.33 -19.04 -2.44
CA TYR A 84 -1.43 -20.03 -1.37
C TYR A 84 -2.87 -20.48 -1.09
N ASP A 85 -3.83 -20.04 -1.91
CA ASP A 85 -5.26 -20.27 -1.73
C ASP A 85 -5.70 -19.98 -0.28
N LEU A 86 -5.23 -18.87 0.28
CA LEU A 86 -5.49 -18.55 1.69
C LEU A 86 -6.94 -18.14 1.94
N TYR A 87 -7.62 -17.60 0.92
CA TYR A 87 -9.02 -17.23 1.03
C TYR A 87 -9.95 -18.44 1.24
N SER A 88 -9.65 -19.61 0.66
CA SER A 88 -10.44 -20.82 0.89
C SER A 88 -10.35 -21.35 2.32
N LYS A 89 -9.31 -20.94 3.06
CA LYS A 89 -9.07 -21.29 4.46
C LYS A 89 -9.65 -20.28 5.44
N CYS A 90 -10.07 -19.11 4.96
CA CYS A 90 -10.72 -18.12 5.80
C CYS A 90 -12.15 -18.56 6.08
N PRO A 91 -12.63 -18.47 7.34
CA PRO A 91 -14.03 -18.71 7.64
C PRO A 91 -14.90 -17.70 6.90
N GLU A 92 -16.10 -18.13 6.48
CA GLU A 92 -17.08 -17.22 5.90
C GLU A 92 -17.39 -16.08 6.88
N SER A 93 -17.38 -14.86 6.36
CA SER A 93 -17.78 -13.70 7.14
C SER A 93 -19.27 -13.83 7.45
N LYS A 94 -19.65 -13.78 8.72
CA LYS A 94 -21.06 -13.68 9.13
C LYS A 94 -21.70 -12.31 8.84
N PHE A 95 -20.88 -11.37 8.35
CA PHE A 95 -21.23 -9.97 8.15
C PHE A 95 -21.20 -9.55 6.66
N ILE A 96 -21.05 -10.51 5.75
CA ILE A 96 -21.18 -10.33 4.30
C ILE A 96 -22.28 -11.26 3.81
#